data_AF-A0A7S1KKV6-F1
#
_entry.id   AF-A0A7S1KKV6-F1
#
_cell.length_a   1.000
_cell.length_b   1.000
_cell.length_c   1.000
_cell.angle_alpha   90.00
_cell.angle_beta   90.00
_cell.angle_gamma   90.00
#
_symmetry.space_group_name_H-M   'P 1'
#
loop_
_entity.id
_entity.type
_entity.pdbx_description
1 polymer ?
#
loop_
_entity_poly.entity_id
_entity_poly.type
_entity_poly.pdbx_seq_one_letter_code
_entity_poly.pdbx_strand_id
1 'polypeptide(L)'
;MSKNCTLHLFGSNSNALALKDESDVDLMLYVAEHDQFDTLSHEHRIYHNGLSSNVIMDIARILRRKHYPNVQPVPRARIPIVKFSSQDQSLIADISVNNFLPLYNSHLLKLYSEADERVKQLIYMIKYWVKRRRIGDAYSGTMHSYAYCLM
;
A
#
# COMPACT_ATOMS: atom_id res chain seq x y z
N MET A 1 -10.89 -2.74 25.80
CA MET A 1 -11.24 -3.77 24.79
C MET A 1 -10.10 -3.84 23.79
N SER A 2 -9.24 -4.86 23.92
CA SER A 2 -8.17 -5.13 22.95
C SER A 2 -8.83 -5.58 21.65
N LYS A 3 -8.85 -4.71 20.64
CA LYS A 3 -9.32 -5.09 19.30
C LYS A 3 -8.13 -5.73 18.59
N ASN A 4 -8.32 -6.94 18.07
CA ASN A 4 -7.34 -7.70 17.29
C ASN A 4 -7.06 -7.00 15.95
N CYS A 5 -6.30 -5.90 15.99
CA CYS A 5 -5.86 -5.19 14.82
C CYS A 5 -4.33 -5.20 14.76
N THR A 6 -3.77 -5.44 13.57
CA THR A 6 -2.32 -5.46 13.36
C THR A 6 -1.97 -4.67 12.11
N LEU A 7 -0.88 -3.90 12.13
CA LEU A 7 -0.42 -3.12 11.00
C LEU A 7 0.74 -3.85 10.30
N HIS A 8 0.62 -4.06 8.99
CA HIS A 8 1.60 -4.79 8.18
C HIS A 8 2.22 -3.86 7.14
N LEU A 9 3.54 -3.86 7.04
CA LEU A 9 4.28 -3.15 5.99
C LEU A 9 4.29 -4.00 4.71
N PHE A 10 4.04 -3.38 3.57
CA PHE A 10 4.24 -4.00 2.26
C PHE A 10 4.98 -3.06 1.30
N GLY A 11 5.02 -3.44 0.02
CA GLY A 11 5.57 -2.61 -1.03
C GLY A 11 7.09 -2.59 -1.00
N SER A 12 7.65 -1.53 -1.60
CA SER A 12 9.09 -1.38 -1.84
C SER A 12 9.93 -1.41 -0.56
N ASN A 13 9.35 -0.93 0.54
CA ASN A 13 10.00 -0.90 1.85
C ASN A 13 10.06 -2.30 2.51
N SER A 14 9.10 -3.18 2.20
CA SER A 14 9.07 -4.54 2.75
C SER A 14 9.92 -5.55 1.98
N ASN A 15 10.12 -5.33 0.68
CA ASN A 15 10.79 -6.29 -0.22
C ASN A 15 12.26 -5.95 -0.50
N ALA A 16 12.84 -4.97 0.21
CA ALA A 16 14.22 -4.49 0.03
C ALA A 16 14.54 -3.99 -1.40
N LEU A 17 13.53 -3.48 -2.11
CA LEU A 17 13.65 -2.90 -3.45
C LEU A 17 13.34 -1.39 -3.45
N ALA A 18 13.23 -0.75 -2.28
CA ALA A 18 13.05 0.69 -2.16
C ALA A 18 14.23 1.46 -2.78
N LEU A 19 13.90 2.50 -3.55
CA LEU A 19 14.87 3.51 -3.94
C LEU A 19 15.02 4.49 -2.78
N LYS A 20 16.26 4.87 -2.46
CA LYS A 20 16.59 5.76 -1.34
C LYS A 20 15.84 7.10 -1.47
N ASP A 21 15.40 7.61 -0.31
CA ASP A 21 14.86 8.95 -0.07
C ASP A 21 13.51 9.32 -0.70
N GLU A 22 12.82 8.41 -1.42
CA GLU A 22 11.58 8.78 -2.15
C GLU A 22 10.60 7.61 -2.32
N SER A 23 10.59 6.63 -1.41
CA SER A 23 9.61 5.53 -1.44
C SER A 23 8.53 5.74 -0.40
N ASP A 24 7.28 5.85 -0.83
CA ASP A 24 6.11 5.87 0.05
C ASP A 24 6.07 4.61 0.92
N VAL A 25 5.56 4.75 2.15
CA VAL A 25 5.40 3.66 3.11
C VAL A 25 4.01 3.06 2.95
N ASP A 26 3.95 1.88 2.37
CA ASP A 26 2.70 1.17 2.14
C ASP A 26 2.31 0.28 3.33
N LEU A 27 1.13 0.51 3.89
CA LEU A 27 0.65 -0.14 5.12
C LEU A 27 -0.72 -0.79 4.94
N MET A 28 -0.90 -1.97 5.53
CA MET A 28 -2.17 -2.68 5.60
C MET A 28 -2.57 -2.83 7.06
N LEU A 29 -3.69 -2.20 7.45
CA LEU A 29 -4.32 -2.44 8.73
C LEU A 29 -5.21 -3.68 8.63
N TYR A 30 -4.79 -4.74 9.29
CA TYR A 30 -5.61 -5.92 9.51
C TYR A 30 -6.58 -5.67 10.65
N VAL A 31 -7.86 -5.97 10.43
CA VAL A 31 -8.91 -5.90 11.45
C VAL A 31 -9.66 -7.22 11.44
N ALA A 32 -9.43 -8.06 12.47
CA ALA A 32 -9.99 -9.42 12.54
C ALA A 32 -11.53 -9.45 12.54
N GLU A 33 -12.18 -8.45 13.16
CA GLU A 33 -13.65 -8.30 13.15
C GLU A 33 -14.22 -8.13 11.72
N HIS A 34 -13.38 -7.69 10.79
CA HIS A 34 -13.70 -7.50 9.37
C HIS A 34 -12.99 -8.51 8.47
N ASP A 35 -12.29 -9.50 9.05
CA ASP A 35 -11.61 -10.55 8.30
C ASP A 35 -12.60 -11.69 8.04
N GLN A 36 -13.37 -11.56 6.97
CA GLN A 36 -14.17 -12.65 6.44
C GLN A 36 -13.54 -13.14 5.16
N PHE A 37 -12.76 -14.20 5.32
CA PHE A 37 -12.04 -14.93 4.28
C PHE A 37 -12.98 -15.74 3.40
N ASP A 38 -14.11 -15.19 2.95
CA ASP A 38 -14.89 -15.84 1.90
C ASP A 38 -15.95 -14.91 1.28
N THR A 39 -15.72 -14.47 0.04
CA THR A 39 -16.49 -14.93 -1.12
C THR A 39 -16.18 -14.04 -2.33
N LEU A 40 -15.87 -14.70 -3.44
CA LEU A 40 -15.62 -14.12 -4.75
C LEU A 40 -16.86 -13.44 -5.38
N SER A 41 -17.96 -13.28 -4.64
CA SER A 41 -19.17 -12.66 -5.16
C SER A 41 -19.02 -11.13 -5.28
N HIS A 42 -19.58 -10.58 -6.35
CA HIS A 42 -19.54 -9.13 -6.61
C HIS A 42 -20.16 -8.32 -5.46
N GLU A 43 -21.22 -8.84 -4.85
CA GLU A 43 -21.95 -8.20 -3.74
C GLU A 43 -21.09 -8.11 -2.47
N HIS A 44 -20.35 -9.16 -2.13
CA HIS A 44 -19.43 -9.14 -0.98
C HIS A 44 -18.31 -8.11 -1.18
N ARG A 45 -17.79 -7.96 -2.40
CA ARG A 45 -16.79 -6.93 -2.69
C ARG A 45 -17.33 -5.51 -2.49
N ILE A 46 -18.57 -5.24 -2.88
CA ILE A 46 -19.21 -3.93 -2.67
C ILE A 46 -19.39 -3.67 -1.17
N TYR A 47 -19.94 -4.64 -0.45
CA TYR A 47 -20.15 -4.53 1.00
C TYR A 47 -18.83 -4.31 1.75
N HIS A 48 -17.81 -5.12 1.44
CA HIS A 48 -16.49 -5.00 2.04
C HIS A 48 -15.84 -3.65 1.72
N ASN A 49 -15.94 -3.17 0.48
CA ASN A 49 -15.45 -1.83 0.12
C ASN A 49 -16.16 -0.72 0.91
N GLY A 50 -17.47 -0.86 1.15
CA GLY A 50 -18.24 0.05 2.00
C GLY A 50 -17.73 0.07 3.45
N LEU A 51 -17.48 -1.10 4.04
CA LEU A 51 -16.89 -1.23 5.38
C LEU A 51 -15.49 -0.63 5.43
N SER A 52 -14.61 -0.99 4.48
CA SER A 52 -13.26 -0.42 4.39
C SER A 52 -13.29 1.10 4.29
N SER A 53 -14.23 1.67 3.51
CA SER A 53 -14.39 3.12 3.38
C SER A 53 -14.70 3.80 4.71
N ASN A 54 -15.59 3.21 5.52
CA ASN A 54 -15.93 3.74 6.84
C ASN A 54 -14.72 3.69 7.78
N VAL A 55 -14.01 2.56 7.82
CA VAL A 55 -12.80 2.39 8.63
C VAL A 55 -11.70 3.37 8.20
N ILE A 56 -11.50 3.59 6.91
CA ILE A 56 -10.56 4.60 6.39
C ILE A 56 -10.91 6.01 6.89
N MET A 57 -12.20 6.36 6.92
CA MET A 57 -12.64 7.66 7.45
C MET A 57 -12.44 7.75 8.97
N ASP A 58 -12.63 6.67 9.72
CA ASP A 58 -12.30 6.59 11.15
C ASP A 58 -10.80 6.79 11.40
N ILE A 59 -9.94 6.10 10.65
CA ILE A 59 -8.49 6.23 10.73
C ILE A 59 -8.08 7.68 10.43
N ALA A 60 -8.62 8.29 9.38
CA ALA A 60 -8.32 9.69 9.05
C ALA A 60 -8.71 10.65 10.19
N ARG A 61 -9.85 10.43 10.86
CA ARG A 61 -10.25 11.21 12.05
C ARG A 61 -9.26 11.03 13.20
N ILE A 62 -8.79 9.80 13.45
CA ILE A 62 -7.81 9.51 14.50
C ILE A 62 -6.47 10.17 14.19
N LEU A 63 -5.96 10.04 12.97
CA LEU A 63 -4.69 10.65 12.54
C LEU A 63 -4.70 12.17 12.71
N ARG A 64 -5.80 12.83 12.31
CA ARG A 64 -5.99 14.28 12.50
C ARG A 64 -6.01 14.69 13.97
N ARG A 65 -6.71 13.93 14.82
CA ARG A 65 -6.72 14.14 16.28
C ARG A 65 -5.34 13.95 16.92
N LYS A 66 -4.49 13.14 16.31
CA LYS A 66 -3.09 12.90 16.73
C LYS A 66 -2.10 13.85 16.04
N HIS A 67 -2.59 14.87 15.36
CA HIS A 67 -1.80 15.91 14.68
C HIS A 67 -0.82 15.39 13.62
N TYR A 68 -1.17 14.30 12.93
CA TYR A 68 -0.42 13.90 11.73
C TYR A 68 -0.69 14.90 10.58
N PRO A 69 0.35 15.35 9.85
CA PRO A 69 0.20 16.24 8.71
C PRO A 69 -0.37 15.53 7.47
N ASN A 70 -0.90 16.32 6.53
CA ASN A 70 -1.32 15.90 5.18
C ASN A 70 -2.30 14.71 5.13
N VAL A 71 -3.20 14.58 6.12
CA VAL A 71 -4.15 13.46 6.18
C VAL A 71 -5.25 13.57 5.11
N GLN A 72 -5.14 12.75 4.07
CA GLN A 72 -6.03 12.70 2.91
C GLN A 72 -6.68 11.31 2.74
N PRO A 73 -7.93 11.11 3.17
CA PRO A 73 -8.67 9.88 2.87
C PRO A 73 -9.14 9.85 1.41
N VAL A 74 -9.08 8.67 0.79
CA VAL A 74 -9.55 8.39 -0.58
C VAL A 74 -10.54 7.21 -0.55
N PRO A 75 -11.74 7.39 0.04
CA PRO A 75 -12.66 6.28 0.31
C PRO A 75 -13.36 5.74 -0.95
N ARG A 76 -13.46 6.54 -2.03
CA ARG A 76 -14.19 6.17 -3.25
C ARG A 76 -13.33 5.45 -4.30
N ALA A 77 -12.06 5.21 -4.02
CA ALA A 77 -11.19 4.46 -4.92
C ALA A 77 -11.57 2.97 -4.93
N ARG A 78 -11.12 2.23 -5.96
CA ARG A 78 -11.31 0.77 -6.04
C ARG A 78 -10.82 0.06 -4.77
N ILE A 79 -9.71 0.53 -4.22
CA ILE A 79 -9.17 0.15 -2.91
C ILE A 79 -9.16 1.42 -2.06
N PRO A 80 -10.04 1.55 -1.05
CA PRO A 80 -10.03 2.68 -0.13
C PRO A 80 -8.71 2.78 0.63
N ILE A 81 -8.14 3.99 0.67
CA ILE A 81 -6.89 4.27 1.41
C ILE A 81 -6.97 5.60 2.16
N VAL A 82 -6.08 5.80 3.13
CA VAL A 82 -5.77 7.13 3.69
C VAL A 82 -4.28 7.40 3.52
N LYS A 83 -3.96 8.52 2.86
CA LYS A 83 -2.60 9.05 2.74
C LYS A 83 -2.32 10.01 3.89
N PHE A 84 -1.11 10.02 4.42
CA PHE A 84 -0.66 10.97 5.43
C PHE A 84 0.86 11.09 5.44
N SER A 85 1.37 12.14 6.09
CA SER A 85 2.81 12.28 6.33
C SER A 85 3.14 11.91 7.78
N SER A 86 4.33 11.36 8.03
CA SER A 86 4.85 11.19 9.39
C SER A 86 4.90 12.53 10.14
N GLN A 87 4.96 12.50 11.47
CA GLN A 87 4.92 13.73 12.28
C GLN A 87 6.09 14.68 11.99
N ASP A 88 7.26 14.12 11.71
CA ASP A 88 8.47 14.82 11.29
C ASP A 88 8.49 15.14 9.77
N GLN A 89 7.43 14.76 9.04
CA GLN A 89 7.26 14.95 7.59
C GLN A 89 8.34 14.28 6.73
N SER A 90 9.12 13.36 7.30
CA SER A 90 10.18 12.65 6.57
C SER A 90 9.65 11.57 5.63
N LEU A 91 8.44 11.07 5.89
CA LEU A 91 7.83 9.96 5.14
C LEU A 91 6.38 10.27 4.77
N ILE A 92 5.98 9.77 3.60
CA ILE A 92 4.60 9.71 3.14
C ILE A 92 4.14 8.26 3.27
N ALA A 93 2.94 8.04 3.78
CA ALA A 93 2.41 6.71 4.03
C ALA A 93 0.96 6.58 3.57
N ASP A 94 0.64 5.41 3.02
CA ASP A 94 -0.70 5.02 2.59
C ASP A 94 -1.17 3.82 3.42
N ILE A 95 -2.33 3.95 4.09
CA ILE A 95 -2.96 2.84 4.82
C ILE A 95 -4.18 2.33 4.05
N SER A 96 -4.21 1.02 3.81
CA SER A 96 -5.38 0.26 3.36
C SER A 96 -5.88 -0.67 4.47
N VAL A 97 -7.10 -1.22 4.33
CA VAL A 97 -7.70 -2.12 5.32
C VAL A 97 -7.95 -3.50 4.71
N ASN A 98 -7.47 -4.55 5.35
CA ASN A 98 -7.64 -5.96 4.93
C ASN A 98 -7.29 -6.22 3.44
N ASN A 99 -6.38 -5.44 2.86
CA ASN A 99 -5.93 -5.63 1.48
C ASN A 99 -4.69 -6.53 1.45
N PHE A 100 -4.90 -7.84 1.36
CA PHE A 100 -3.82 -8.82 1.43
C PHE A 100 -3.01 -8.98 0.14
N LEU A 101 -3.58 -8.67 -1.02
CA LEU A 101 -2.93 -8.91 -2.31
C LEU A 101 -1.56 -8.22 -2.44
N PRO A 102 -1.38 -6.93 -2.03
CA PRO A 102 -0.08 -6.29 -2.04
C PRO A 102 0.96 -6.94 -1.10
N LEU A 103 0.54 -7.55 0.01
CA LEU A 103 1.46 -8.28 0.90
C LEU A 103 2.05 -9.50 0.18
N TYR A 104 1.19 -10.31 -0.43
CA TYR A 104 1.63 -11.49 -1.19
C TYR A 104 2.50 -11.11 -2.38
N ASN A 105 2.14 -10.06 -3.12
CA ASN A 105 2.92 -9.57 -4.25
C ASN A 105 4.30 -9.07 -3.83
N SER A 106 4.38 -8.39 -2.67
CA SER A 106 5.65 -7.91 -2.13
C SER A 106 6.55 -9.06 -1.70
N HIS A 107 5.96 -10.09 -1.06
CA HIS A 107 6.67 -11.31 -0.70
C HIS A 107 7.18 -12.07 -1.94
N LEU A 108 6.36 -12.17 -2.99
CA LEU A 108 6.75 -12.81 -4.24
C LEU A 108 7.96 -12.12 -4.89
N LEU A 109 7.94 -10.79 -5.02
CA LEU A 109 9.07 -10.03 -5.57
C LEU A 109 10.34 -10.18 -4.73
N LYS A 110 10.20 -10.27 -3.41
CA LYS A 110 11.33 -10.54 -2.51
C LYS A 110 11.94 -11.90 -2.81
N LEU A 111 11.12 -12.96 -2.90
CA LEU A 111 11.59 -14.31 -3.23
C LEU A 111 12.29 -14.35 -4.59
N TYR A 112 11.77 -13.68 -5.62
CA TYR A 112 12.45 -13.60 -6.92
C TYR A 112 13.80 -12.88 -6.84
N SER A 113 13.89 -11.82 -6.04
CA SER A 113 15.13 -11.05 -5.86
C SER A 113 16.18 -11.79 -5.04
N GLU A 114 15.76 -12.69 -4.14
CA GLU A 114 16.63 -13.54 -3.33
C GLU A 114 17.08 -14.79 -4.10
N ALA A 115 16.28 -15.26 -5.07
CA ALA A 115 16.63 -16.40 -5.90
C ALA A 115 17.82 -16.13 -6.83
N ASP A 116 17.93 -14.91 -7.36
CA ASP A 116 19.04 -14.50 -8.24
C ASP A 116 19.33 -12.99 -8.12
N GLU A 117 20.58 -12.63 -7.82
CA GLU A 117 20.99 -11.24 -7.62
C GLU A 117 20.72 -10.35 -8.84
N ARG A 118 20.78 -10.91 -10.06
CA ARG A 118 20.54 -10.16 -11.31
C ARG A 118 19.12 -9.63 -11.39
N VAL A 119 18.15 -10.33 -10.79
CA VAL A 119 16.75 -9.88 -10.71
C VAL A 119 16.65 -8.62 -9.89
N LYS A 120 17.30 -8.58 -8.72
CA LYS A 120 17.34 -7.39 -7.86
C LYS A 120 17.96 -6.20 -8.60
N GLN A 121 19.09 -6.41 -9.28
CA GLN A 121 19.77 -5.39 -10.07
C GLN A 121 18.88 -4.86 -11.21
N LEU A 122 18.20 -5.75 -11.94
CA LEU A 122 17.28 -5.38 -13.01
C LEU A 122 16.09 -4.57 -12.50
N ILE A 123 15.47 -5.00 -11.41
CA ILE A 123 14.35 -4.27 -10.78
C ILE A 123 14.80 -2.86 -10.39
N TYR A 124 15.99 -2.70 -9.80
CA TYR A 124 16.51 -1.37 -9.49
C TYR A 124 16.67 -0.49 -10.73
N MET A 125 17.23 -1.03 -11.82
CA MET A 125 17.37 -0.30 -13.08
C MET A 125 16.01 0.13 -13.65
N ILE A 126 15.03 -0.78 -13.67
CA ILE A 126 13.67 -0.51 -14.14
C ILE A 126 13.02 0.58 -13.28
N LYS A 127 13.03 0.43 -11.95
CA LYS A 127 12.42 1.40 -11.04
C LYS A 127 13.06 2.78 -11.17
N TYR A 128 14.39 2.82 -11.28
CA TYR A 128 15.11 4.07 -11.51
C TYR A 128 14.71 4.73 -12.83
N TRP A 129 14.62 3.95 -13.91
CA TRP A 129 14.19 4.44 -15.22
C TRP A 129 12.75 4.95 -15.21
N VAL A 130 11.79 4.16 -14.73
CA VAL A 130 10.36 4.52 -14.59
C VAL A 130 10.21 5.85 -13.85
N LYS A 131 10.92 5.99 -12.74
CA LYS A 131 10.92 7.20 -11.93
C LYS A 131 11.49 8.40 -12.70
N ARG A 132 12.67 8.26 -13.32
CA ARG A 132 13.31 9.33 -14.11
C ARG A 132 12.46 9.80 -15.29
N ARG A 133 11.66 8.89 -15.87
CA ARG A 133 10.73 9.20 -16.95
C ARG A 133 9.38 9.72 -16.47
N ARG A 134 9.11 9.69 -15.15
CA ARG A 134 7.83 10.07 -14.53
C ARG A 134 6.64 9.28 -15.10
N ILE A 135 6.84 7.99 -15.33
CA ILE A 135 5.83 7.06 -15.88
C ILE A 135 5.37 6.00 -14.87
N GLY A 136 5.62 6.25 -13.59
CA GLY A 136 5.33 5.34 -12.47
C GLY A 136 4.11 5.72 -11.63
N ASP A 137 3.30 6.67 -12.10
CA ASP A 137 2.16 7.21 -11.37
C ASP A 137 0.84 6.84 -12.05
N ALA A 138 0.11 5.93 -11.39
CA ALA A 138 -1.18 5.46 -11.90
C ALA A 138 -2.27 6.55 -11.91
N TYR A 139 -2.14 7.58 -11.08
CA TYR A 139 -3.10 8.66 -11.03
C TYR A 139 -2.99 9.61 -12.23
N SER A 140 -1.81 9.72 -12.84
CA SER A 140 -1.58 10.49 -14.07
C SER A 140 -1.76 9.67 -15.36
N GLY A 141 -2.36 8.48 -15.28
CA GLY A 141 -2.66 7.64 -16.44
C GLY A 141 -1.50 6.77 -16.92
N THR A 142 -0.41 6.68 -16.14
CA THR A 142 0.69 5.75 -16.40
C THR A 142 0.56 4.48 -15.55
N MET A 143 1.53 3.56 -15.59
CA MET A 143 1.45 2.33 -14.80
C MET A 143 2.12 2.50 -13.44
N HIS A 144 1.67 1.74 -12.44
CA HIS A 144 2.36 1.69 -11.16
C HIS A 144 3.75 1.05 -11.31
N SER A 145 4.72 1.48 -10.50
CA SER A 145 6.11 0.96 -10.54
C SER A 145 6.18 -0.57 -10.41
N TYR A 146 5.28 -1.17 -9.64
CA TYR A 146 5.11 -2.62 -9.53
C TYR A 146 4.83 -3.31 -10.88
N ALA A 147 4.01 -2.70 -11.74
CA ALA A 147 3.66 -3.30 -13.03
C ALA A 147 4.89 -3.43 -13.94
N TYR A 148 5.77 -2.43 -13.96
CA TYR A 148 7.03 -2.52 -14.70
C TYR A 148 7.98 -3.57 -14.13
N CYS A 149 7.93 -3.86 -12.84
CA CYS A 149 8.77 -4.90 -12.23
C CYS A 149 8.31 -6.33 -12.60
N LEU A 150 7.07 -6.48 -13.07
CA LEU A 150 6.54 -7.76 -13.53
C LEU A 150 6.80 -8.04 -15.02
N MET A 151 7.15 -7.00 -15.80
CA MET A 151 7.48 -7.09 -17.22
C MET A 151 8.93 -7.52 -17.42
#